data_AF-A0A534K8A0-F1
#
_entry.id   AF-A0A534K8A0-F1
#
_cell.length_a   1.000
_cell.length_b   1.000
_cell.length_c   1.000
_cell.angle_alpha   90.00
_cell.angle_beta   90.00
_cell.angle_gamma   90.00
#
_symmetry.space_group_name_H-M   'P 1'
#
loop_
_entity.id
_entity.type
_entity.pdbx_description
1 polymer ?
#
loop_
_entity_poly.entity_id
_entity_poly.type
_entity_poly.pdbx_seq_one_letter_code
_entity_poly.pdbx_strand_id
1 'polypeptide(L)'
;MATPRLARLRMARPLRRDDEGVSTLASFIGVIILVIAILGVYYGYVVPKFGAPPLRSQSGDQVQVDYIGTFSDTGLVFDTSLKSVATDNATYAKAFMFSWHAWQPLPVTIGSGGVVKGFDLGIQGLAVGDSKAIVVPPSLGYGAADPTKFVVKPLFESVPVRVTMSTTDFAATYRTSPVSGMNVTDPFWGWTQTVSVAGSIVTLTNSPVPGELVRPYGAWNAEVLSIDDAANGGQGVILVHHRLDPTMIDRVGEKSAGKVVFVLTS
;
A
#
# COMPACT_ATOMS: atom_id res chain seq x y z
N MET A 1 66.70 -86.18 75.03
CA MET A 1 67.41 -85.98 73.75
C MET A 1 66.57 -85.02 72.91
N ALA A 2 67.23 -84.01 72.34
CA ALA A 2 66.76 -83.09 71.28
C ALA A 2 65.64 -82.07 71.59
N THR A 3 66.07 -80.82 71.77
CA THR A 3 65.36 -79.61 71.31
C THR A 3 65.19 -79.62 69.78
N PRO A 4 64.17 -78.92 69.25
CA PRO A 4 64.48 -77.93 68.23
C PRO A 4 63.73 -76.60 68.35
N ARG A 5 64.29 -75.64 67.60
CA ARG A 5 64.11 -74.17 67.60
C ARG A 5 62.83 -73.68 66.90
N LEU A 6 62.23 -72.65 67.52
CA LEU A 6 61.69 -71.38 66.96
C LEU A 6 61.23 -71.31 65.49
N ALA A 7 59.97 -70.89 65.30
CA ALA A 7 59.52 -70.12 64.13
C ALA A 7 58.93 -68.78 64.58
N ARG A 8 59.52 -67.67 64.13
CA ARG A 8 59.06 -66.29 64.35
C ARG A 8 57.84 -66.00 63.46
N LEU A 9 56.70 -65.64 64.06
CA LEU A 9 55.60 -65.02 63.32
C LEU A 9 55.92 -63.53 63.08
N ARG A 10 55.90 -63.11 61.81
CA ARG A 10 55.93 -61.70 61.40
C ARG A 10 54.68 -61.00 61.94
N MET A 11 54.86 -59.95 62.75
CA MET A 11 53.77 -59.05 63.14
C MET A 11 53.17 -58.38 61.89
N ALA A 12 51.83 -58.37 61.82
CA ALA A 12 51.08 -57.55 60.88
C ALA A 12 51.38 -56.05 61.14
N ARG A 13 51.58 -55.27 60.07
CA ARG A 13 51.69 -53.81 60.19
C ARG A 13 50.36 -53.25 60.71
N PRO A 14 50.35 -52.41 61.76
CA PRO A 14 49.13 -51.76 62.19
C PRO A 14 48.66 -50.78 61.11
N LEU A 15 47.34 -50.76 60.89
CA LEU A 15 46.69 -49.77 60.02
C LEU A 15 47.00 -48.38 60.56
N ARG A 16 47.71 -47.58 59.75
CA ARG A 16 47.98 -46.17 60.04
C ARG A 16 46.71 -45.40 59.74
N ARG A 17 46.18 -44.71 60.76
CA ARG A 17 45.06 -43.79 60.60
C ARG A 17 45.55 -42.61 59.75
N ASP A 18 44.94 -42.40 58.59
CA ASP A 18 45.19 -41.22 57.76
C ASP A 18 44.53 -40.02 58.46
N ASP A 19 45.34 -39.23 59.16
CA ASP A 19 44.91 -38.01 59.86
C ASP A 19 44.87 -36.79 58.93
N GLU A 20 45.01 -36.98 57.61
CA GLU A 20 44.93 -35.92 56.58
C GLU A 20 43.53 -35.76 55.96
N GLY A 21 42.53 -36.50 56.46
CA GLY A 21 41.14 -36.40 55.99
C GLY A 21 40.50 -35.06 56.36
N VAL A 22 40.18 -34.25 55.36
CA VAL A 22 39.38 -33.02 55.53
C VAL A 22 38.09 -33.36 56.28
N SER A 23 37.80 -32.65 57.38
CA SER A 23 36.60 -32.82 58.20
C SER A 23 35.34 -32.95 57.33
N THR A 24 34.45 -33.88 57.68
CA THR A 24 33.17 -34.11 56.96
C THR A 24 32.35 -32.83 56.84
N LEU A 25 32.43 -31.94 57.84
CA LEU A 25 31.80 -30.62 57.83
C LEU A 25 32.43 -29.68 56.78
N ALA A 26 33.77 -29.67 56.67
CA ALA A 26 34.47 -28.85 55.68
C ALA A 26 34.20 -29.32 54.25
N SER A 27 34.07 -30.64 54.04
CA SER A 27 33.65 -31.21 52.77
C SER A 27 32.21 -30.80 52.40
N PHE A 28 31.28 -30.81 53.37
CA PHE A 28 29.90 -30.38 53.16
C PHE A 28 29.79 -28.88 52.80
N ILE A 29 30.54 -28.03 53.50
CA ILE A 29 30.64 -26.59 53.20
C ILE A 29 31.21 -26.38 51.80
N GLY A 30 32.27 -27.10 51.42
CA GLY A 30 32.86 -27.03 50.08
C GLY A 30 31.86 -27.39 48.97
N VAL A 31 31.05 -28.44 49.18
CA VAL A 31 30.00 -28.83 48.24
C VAL A 31 28.90 -27.77 48.14
N ILE A 32 28.47 -27.17 49.26
CA ILE A 32 27.47 -26.08 49.23
C ILE A 32 27.99 -24.89 48.45
N ILE A 33 29.24 -24.47 48.69
CA ILE A 33 29.86 -23.35 47.96
C ILE A 33 29.92 -23.67 46.46
N LEU A 34 30.29 -24.90 46.10
CA LEU A 34 30.33 -25.36 44.72
C LEU A 34 28.93 -25.34 44.07
N VAL A 35 27.89 -25.80 44.79
CA VAL A 35 26.50 -25.76 44.31
C VAL A 35 26.04 -24.32 44.11
N ILE A 36 26.33 -23.41 45.05
CA ILE A 36 26.00 -21.98 44.93
C ILE A 36 26.71 -21.36 43.72
N ALA A 37 27.99 -21.68 43.51
CA ALA A 37 28.75 -21.20 42.36
C ALA A 37 28.17 -21.72 41.03
N ILE A 38 27.80 -23.01 40.96
CA ILE A 38 27.15 -23.61 39.80
C ILE A 38 25.80 -22.95 39.54
N LEU A 39 24.99 -22.72 40.57
CA LEU A 39 23.72 -22.02 40.45
C LEU A 39 23.92 -20.57 39.98
N GLY A 40 24.92 -19.86 40.50
CA GLY A 40 25.26 -18.51 40.06
C GLY A 40 25.63 -18.46 38.57
N VAL A 41 26.42 -19.43 38.09
CA VAL A 41 26.74 -19.57 36.66
C VAL A 41 25.49 -19.93 35.84
N TYR A 42 24.68 -20.87 36.32
CA TYR A 42 23.45 -21.30 35.66
C TYR A 42 22.45 -20.14 35.50
N TYR A 43 22.18 -19.39 36.56
CA TYR A 43 21.28 -18.22 36.50
C TYR A 43 21.91 -17.02 35.78
N GLY A 44 23.23 -16.88 35.77
CA GLY A 44 23.93 -15.79 35.08
C GLY A 44 24.06 -15.98 33.57
N TYR A 45 24.20 -17.23 33.10
CA TYR A 45 24.54 -17.53 31.69
C TYR A 45 23.51 -18.40 30.96
N VAL A 46 22.73 -19.23 31.66
CA VAL A 46 21.81 -20.20 31.04
C VAL A 46 20.37 -19.70 31.03
N VAL A 47 19.94 -18.99 32.08
CA VAL A 47 18.59 -18.41 32.12
C VAL A 47 18.55 -17.17 31.21
N PRO A 48 17.71 -17.16 30.14
CA PRO A 48 17.54 -15.97 29.33
C PRO A 48 17.05 -14.83 30.22
N LYS A 49 17.77 -13.71 30.19
CA LYS A 49 17.24 -12.48 30.79
C LYS A 49 15.96 -12.17 30.03
N PHE A 50 14.81 -12.28 30.68
CA PHE A 50 13.55 -11.79 30.11
C PHE A 50 13.78 -10.32 29.75
N GLY A 51 13.81 -10.03 28.44
CA GLY A 51 13.94 -8.67 27.95
C GLY A 51 12.83 -7.81 28.57
N ALA A 52 13.12 -6.53 28.81
CA ALA A 52 12.08 -5.60 29.23
C ALA A 52 10.87 -5.72 28.29
N PRO A 53 9.63 -5.58 28.80
CA PRO A 53 8.44 -5.58 27.95
C PRO A 53 8.65 -4.59 26.79
N PRO A 54 8.26 -4.95 25.56
CA PRO A 54 8.48 -4.08 24.43
C PRO A 54 7.75 -2.76 24.66
N LEU A 55 8.41 -1.65 24.32
CA LEU A 55 7.87 -0.30 24.51
C LEU A 55 6.52 -0.21 23.79
N ARG A 56 5.48 0.13 24.55
CA ARG A 56 4.13 0.33 24.03
C ARG A 56 3.88 1.80 23.81
N SER A 57 3.26 2.09 22.69
CA SER A 57 2.94 3.44 22.26
C SER A 57 1.87 4.08 23.15
N GLN A 58 2.10 5.33 23.54
CA GLN A 58 1.22 6.15 24.36
C GLN A 58 0.99 7.52 23.73
N SER A 59 -0.04 8.22 24.18
CA SER A 59 -0.30 9.60 23.75
C SER A 59 0.90 10.50 24.05
N GLY A 60 1.36 11.25 23.05
CA GLY A 60 2.54 12.11 23.11
C GLY A 60 3.82 11.47 22.58
N ASP A 61 3.86 10.15 22.40
CA ASP A 61 5.03 9.48 21.83
C ASP A 61 5.24 9.85 20.36
N GLN A 62 6.51 9.97 19.97
CA GLN A 62 6.92 10.04 18.58
C GLN A 62 7.28 8.64 18.08
N VAL A 63 6.54 8.16 17.09
CA VAL A 63 6.74 6.83 16.49
C VAL A 63 6.96 6.95 14.99
N GLN A 64 7.60 5.93 14.43
CA GLN A 64 7.67 5.74 12.98
C GLN A 64 6.83 4.51 12.62
N VAL A 65 5.89 4.68 11.68
CA VAL A 65 4.92 3.64 11.34
C VAL A 65 5.04 3.31 9.87
N ASP A 66 5.29 2.03 9.58
CA ASP A 66 5.06 1.50 8.25
C ASP A 66 3.58 1.17 8.07
N TYR A 67 3.02 1.52 6.91
CA TYR A 67 1.58 1.40 6.67
C TYR A 67 1.24 1.03 5.23
N ILE A 68 0.05 0.45 5.08
CA ILE A 68 -0.64 0.23 3.81
C ILE A 68 -2.06 0.74 3.99
N GLY A 69 -2.45 1.75 3.21
CA GLY A 69 -3.80 2.28 3.17
C GLY A 69 -4.60 1.64 2.04
N THR A 70 -5.67 0.94 2.37
CA THR A 70 -6.59 0.29 1.41
C THR A 70 -8.03 0.70 1.60
N PHE A 71 -8.80 0.75 0.52
CA PHE A 71 -10.26 0.78 0.61
C PHE A 71 -10.81 -0.59 1.02
N SER A 72 -11.75 -0.64 1.96
CA SER A 72 -12.22 -1.91 2.54
C SER A 72 -13.09 -2.74 1.60
N ASP A 73 -13.72 -2.09 0.62
CA ASP A 73 -14.62 -2.67 -0.37
C ASP A 73 -13.87 -3.18 -1.61
N THR A 74 -12.96 -2.36 -2.16
CA THR A 74 -12.22 -2.71 -3.39
C THR A 74 -10.87 -3.37 -3.11
N GLY A 75 -10.32 -3.22 -1.90
CA GLY A 75 -8.97 -3.67 -1.55
C GLY A 75 -7.84 -2.85 -2.21
N LEU A 76 -8.18 -1.79 -2.97
CA LEU A 76 -7.20 -0.99 -3.68
C LEU A 76 -6.34 -0.19 -2.71
N VAL A 77 -5.03 -0.21 -2.95
CA VAL A 77 -4.07 0.60 -2.20
C VAL A 77 -4.13 2.04 -2.71
N PHE A 78 -4.44 2.98 -1.81
CA PHE A 78 -4.42 4.41 -2.11
C PHE A 78 -3.14 5.09 -1.61
N ASP A 79 -2.44 4.52 -0.63
CA ASP A 79 -1.21 5.07 -0.04
C ASP A 79 -0.40 3.96 0.68
N THR A 80 0.93 4.07 0.73
CA THR A 80 1.80 3.15 1.51
C THR A 80 3.19 3.74 1.74
N SER A 81 3.80 3.46 2.89
CA SER A 81 5.24 3.73 3.13
C SER A 81 6.16 2.68 2.50
N LEU A 82 5.63 1.52 2.10
CA LEU A 82 6.42 0.34 1.74
C LEU A 82 6.68 0.29 0.23
N LYS A 83 7.96 0.39 -0.17
CA LYS A 83 8.36 0.30 -1.58
C LYS A 83 7.92 -1.02 -2.23
N SER A 84 8.01 -2.14 -1.51
CA SER A 84 7.61 -3.46 -2.02
C SER A 84 6.15 -3.48 -2.44
N VAL A 85 5.27 -2.88 -1.63
CA VAL A 85 3.84 -2.72 -1.91
C VAL A 85 3.63 -1.76 -3.07
N ALA A 86 4.34 -0.63 -3.09
CA ALA A 86 4.23 0.36 -4.14
C ALA A 86 4.57 -0.22 -5.54
N THR A 87 5.60 -1.06 -5.63
CA THR A 87 6.08 -1.65 -6.89
C THR A 87 5.34 -2.90 -7.34
N ASP A 88 4.65 -3.58 -6.44
CA ASP A 88 3.91 -4.80 -6.76
C ASP A 88 2.43 -4.49 -7.07
N ASN A 89 2.12 -4.33 -8.35
CA ASN A 89 0.75 -4.12 -8.81
C ASN A 89 -0.05 -5.42 -9.00
N ALA A 90 0.61 -6.59 -8.98
CA ALA A 90 -0.06 -7.87 -9.15
C ALA A 90 -0.78 -8.27 -7.85
N THR A 91 -0.11 -8.08 -6.72
CA THR A 91 -0.68 -8.35 -5.40
C THR A 91 -1.44 -7.15 -4.85
N TYR A 92 -0.91 -5.94 -5.06
CA TYR A 92 -1.46 -4.70 -4.49
C TYR A 92 -1.91 -3.77 -5.62
N ALA A 93 -3.11 -4.00 -6.14
CA ALA A 93 -3.68 -3.11 -7.14
C ALA A 93 -3.84 -1.68 -6.57
N LYS A 94 -3.49 -0.67 -7.37
CA LYS A 94 -3.50 0.74 -6.94
C LYS A 94 -4.79 1.45 -7.32
N ALA A 95 -5.28 2.28 -6.41
CA ALA A 95 -6.34 3.23 -6.69
C ALA A 95 -5.81 4.39 -7.56
N PHE A 96 -6.73 5.10 -8.20
CA PHE A 96 -6.49 6.33 -8.96
C PHE A 96 -5.78 7.41 -8.15
N MET A 97 -6.09 7.50 -6.86
CA MET A 97 -5.47 8.48 -5.96
C MET A 97 -4.02 8.13 -5.58
N PHE A 98 -3.58 6.89 -5.82
CA PHE A 98 -2.23 6.45 -5.50
C PHE A 98 -1.19 7.33 -6.18
N SER A 99 -0.18 7.74 -5.42
CA SER A 99 0.88 8.64 -5.90
C SER A 99 2.24 8.09 -5.50
N TRP A 100 3.25 8.27 -6.37
CA TRP A 100 4.63 7.86 -6.07
C TRP A 100 5.32 8.92 -5.21
N HIS A 101 5.91 8.49 -4.10
CA HIS A 101 6.65 9.36 -3.19
C HIS A 101 7.85 8.61 -2.57
N ALA A 102 8.56 9.26 -1.64
CA ALA A 102 9.62 8.62 -0.88
C ALA A 102 9.02 7.54 0.05
N TRP A 103 9.54 6.32 -0.06
CA TRP A 103 9.08 5.14 0.70
C TRP A 103 9.77 5.10 2.07
N GLN A 104 9.32 5.97 2.96
CA GLN A 104 9.84 6.08 4.32
C GLN A 104 8.71 5.89 5.34
N PRO A 105 9.00 5.32 6.53
CA PRO A 105 8.02 5.23 7.60
C PRO A 105 7.43 6.60 7.94
N LEU A 106 6.14 6.62 8.27
CA LEU A 106 5.43 7.85 8.62
C LEU A 106 5.78 8.27 10.06
N PRO A 107 6.38 9.46 10.28
CA PRO A 107 6.54 9.99 11.63
C PRO A 107 5.19 10.46 12.18
N VAL A 108 4.80 9.95 13.35
CA VAL A 108 3.52 10.29 14.00
C VAL A 108 3.77 10.67 15.45
N THR A 109 3.18 11.79 15.87
CA THR A 109 3.02 12.11 17.30
C THR A 109 1.63 11.64 17.73
N ILE A 110 1.58 10.63 18.58
CA ILE A 110 0.32 9.96 18.94
C ILE A 110 -0.57 10.91 19.74
N GLY A 111 -1.85 10.97 19.39
CA GLY A 111 -2.84 11.85 20.02
C GLY A 111 -2.76 13.32 19.61
N SER A 112 -1.88 13.68 18.66
CA SER A 112 -1.72 15.05 18.18
C SER A 112 -2.76 15.47 17.13
N GLY A 113 -3.46 14.51 16.51
CA GLY A 113 -4.36 14.77 15.39
C GLY A 113 -3.65 15.09 14.07
N GLY A 114 -2.35 14.82 13.95
CA GLY A 114 -1.56 15.03 12.72
C GLY A 114 -1.79 13.99 11.62
N VAL A 115 -2.57 12.95 11.88
CA VAL A 115 -2.92 11.87 10.95
C VAL A 115 -4.42 11.59 11.01
N VAL A 116 -4.91 10.69 10.16
CA VAL A 116 -6.31 10.25 10.16
C VAL A 116 -6.72 9.80 11.57
N LYS A 117 -7.83 10.34 12.09
CA LYS A 117 -8.24 10.15 13.50
C LYS A 117 -8.36 8.68 13.89
N GLY A 118 -8.98 7.86 13.04
CA GLY A 118 -9.10 6.41 13.30
C GLY A 118 -7.75 5.68 13.27
N PHE A 119 -6.79 6.16 12.49
CA PHE A 119 -5.43 5.63 12.46
C PHE A 119 -4.68 5.97 13.75
N ASP A 120 -4.73 7.23 14.20
CA ASP A 120 -4.15 7.68 15.48
C ASP A 120 -4.66 6.85 16.67
N LEU A 121 -5.98 6.64 16.75
CA LEU A 121 -6.59 5.78 17.76
C LEU A 121 -6.18 4.30 17.63
N GLY A 122 -6.00 3.81 16.40
CA GLY A 122 -5.70 2.42 16.14
C GLY A 122 -4.27 2.00 16.46
N ILE A 123 -3.31 2.94 16.41
CA ILE A 123 -1.89 2.70 16.72
C ILE A 123 -1.54 2.85 18.20
N GLN A 124 -2.46 3.35 19.04
CA GLN A 124 -2.27 3.46 20.49
C GLN A 124 -2.16 2.08 21.15
N GLY A 125 -1.20 1.93 22.07
CA GLY A 125 -0.95 0.71 22.84
C GLY A 125 -0.20 -0.39 22.07
N LEU A 126 0.13 -0.17 20.79
CA LEU A 126 0.95 -1.10 20.01
C LEU A 126 2.38 -1.12 20.56
N ALA A 127 2.96 -2.30 20.65
CA ALA A 127 4.36 -2.45 20.98
C ALA A 127 5.24 -2.24 19.72
N VAL A 128 6.50 -1.83 19.91
CA VAL A 128 7.46 -1.78 18.80
C VAL A 128 7.55 -3.15 18.12
N GLY A 129 7.35 -3.17 16.80
CA GLY A 129 7.33 -4.39 15.99
C GLY A 129 5.95 -5.04 15.84
N ASP A 130 4.94 -4.59 16.58
CA ASP A 130 3.56 -5.06 16.37
C ASP A 130 3.03 -4.62 15.00
N SER A 131 2.12 -5.41 14.45
CA SER A 131 1.36 -5.09 13.24
C SER A 131 -0.11 -5.33 13.48
N LYS A 132 -0.97 -4.44 12.97
CA LYS A 132 -2.42 -4.51 13.20
C LYS A 132 -3.19 -3.95 12.01
N ALA A 133 -4.24 -4.65 11.60
CA ALA A 133 -5.23 -4.10 10.68
C ALA A 133 -6.22 -3.22 11.45
N ILE A 134 -6.42 -1.99 10.97
CA ILE A 134 -7.33 -1.01 11.58
C ILE A 134 -8.38 -0.66 10.54
N VAL A 135 -9.66 -0.94 10.84
CA VAL A 135 -10.78 -0.52 10.00
C VAL A 135 -11.25 0.86 10.48
N VAL A 136 -11.12 1.86 9.60
CA VAL A 136 -11.48 3.24 9.92
C VAL A 136 -12.79 3.60 9.23
N PRO A 137 -13.90 3.82 9.96
CA PRO A 137 -15.14 4.27 9.35
C PRO A 137 -14.99 5.69 8.79
N PRO A 138 -15.80 6.10 7.80
CA PRO A 138 -15.69 7.42 7.18
C PRO A 138 -15.68 8.59 8.19
N SER A 139 -16.47 8.50 9.27
CA SER A 139 -16.55 9.53 10.32
C SER A 139 -15.24 9.72 11.12
N LEU A 140 -14.36 8.72 11.14
CA LEU A 140 -13.02 8.79 11.73
C LEU A 140 -11.90 8.84 10.67
N GLY A 141 -12.29 8.75 9.40
CA GLY A 141 -11.45 8.77 8.22
C GLY A 141 -11.47 10.13 7.53
N TYR A 142 -11.75 10.09 6.23
CA TYR A 142 -11.83 11.28 5.37
C TYR A 142 -13.24 11.87 5.24
N GLY A 143 -14.21 11.38 6.02
CA GLY A 143 -15.61 11.77 5.93
C GLY A 143 -16.40 10.94 4.91
N ALA A 144 -17.71 11.19 4.86
CA ALA A 144 -18.58 10.57 3.87
C ALA A 144 -18.25 11.09 2.46
N ALA A 145 -18.52 10.26 1.46
CA ALA A 145 -18.39 10.62 0.06
C ALA A 145 -19.21 11.87 -0.26
N ASP A 146 -18.60 12.85 -0.93
CA ASP A 146 -19.25 14.08 -1.37
C ASP A 146 -19.92 13.85 -2.73
N PRO A 147 -21.26 13.86 -2.83
CA PRO A 147 -21.98 13.61 -4.07
C PRO A 147 -21.58 14.56 -5.21
N THR A 148 -21.09 15.76 -4.89
CA THR A 148 -20.67 16.76 -5.89
C THR A 148 -19.35 16.44 -6.57
N LYS A 149 -18.63 15.42 -6.09
CA LYS A 149 -17.37 14.91 -6.65
C LYS A 149 -17.57 13.66 -7.52
N PHE A 150 -18.80 13.27 -7.77
CA PHE A 150 -19.13 12.19 -8.69
C PHE A 150 -19.74 12.79 -9.97
N VAL A 151 -19.29 12.29 -11.11
CA VAL A 151 -19.98 12.53 -12.38
C VAL A 151 -20.45 11.18 -12.89
N VAL A 152 -21.76 11.06 -13.05
CA VAL A 152 -22.35 9.88 -13.69
C VAL A 152 -22.23 10.08 -15.20
N LYS A 153 -21.58 9.14 -15.88
CA LYS A 153 -21.51 9.13 -17.34
C LYS A 153 -22.37 7.97 -17.85
N PRO A 154 -23.21 8.20 -18.87
CA PRO A 154 -23.93 7.11 -19.50
C PRO A 154 -22.92 6.16 -20.15
N LEU A 155 -23.22 4.85 -20.15
CA LEU A 155 -22.38 3.88 -20.86
C LEU A 155 -22.35 4.15 -22.36
N PHE A 156 -23.43 4.70 -22.91
CA PHE A 156 -23.53 5.06 -24.31
C PHE A 156 -23.56 6.58 -24.47
N GLU A 157 -22.64 7.11 -25.26
CA GLU A 157 -22.55 8.54 -25.58
C GLU A 157 -22.76 8.75 -27.08
N SER A 158 -23.63 9.70 -27.42
CA SER A 158 -23.85 10.14 -28.80
C SER A 158 -23.02 11.38 -29.06
N VAL A 159 -22.04 11.28 -29.96
CA VAL A 159 -21.15 12.37 -30.35
C VAL A 159 -21.53 12.83 -31.76
N PRO A 160 -21.69 14.13 -32.03
CA PRO A 160 -22.00 14.59 -33.37
C PRO A 160 -20.84 14.29 -34.34
N VAL A 161 -21.16 13.92 -35.58
CA VAL A 161 -20.12 13.74 -36.60
C VAL A 161 -19.52 15.10 -36.98
N ARG A 162 -20.34 16.14 -37.04
CA ARG A 162 -19.91 17.49 -37.41
C ARG A 162 -19.96 18.44 -36.22
N VAL A 163 -18.84 19.12 -35.98
CA VAL A 163 -18.70 20.13 -34.93
C VAL A 163 -18.22 21.42 -35.55
N THR A 164 -18.85 22.55 -35.22
CA THR A 164 -18.45 23.86 -35.70
C THR A 164 -17.81 24.69 -34.60
N MET A 165 -16.74 25.42 -34.92
CA MET A 165 -16.07 26.37 -34.02
C MET A 165 -15.55 27.58 -34.78
N SER A 166 -15.12 28.62 -34.06
CA SER A 166 -14.47 29.76 -34.70
C SER A 166 -13.04 29.43 -35.13
N THR A 167 -12.50 30.19 -36.08
CA THR A 167 -11.08 30.08 -36.48
C THR A 167 -10.12 30.34 -35.30
N THR A 168 -10.51 31.21 -34.37
CA THR A 168 -9.72 31.54 -33.17
C THR A 168 -9.68 30.37 -32.19
N ASP A 169 -10.82 29.74 -31.93
CA ASP A 169 -10.92 28.58 -31.04
C ASP A 169 -10.16 27.39 -31.62
N PHE A 170 -10.26 27.17 -32.93
CA PHE A 170 -9.49 26.15 -33.62
C PHE A 170 -7.97 26.37 -33.41
N ALA A 171 -7.48 27.59 -33.63
CA ALA A 171 -6.07 27.89 -33.45
C ALA A 171 -5.61 27.73 -31.98
N ALA A 172 -6.49 28.05 -31.03
CA ALA A 172 -6.20 27.83 -29.60
C ALA A 172 -6.10 26.34 -29.25
N THR A 173 -7.02 25.52 -29.76
CA THR A 173 -7.08 24.07 -29.49
C THR A 173 -5.98 23.30 -30.20
N TYR A 174 -5.84 23.48 -31.53
CA TYR A 174 -4.93 22.69 -32.37
C TYR A 174 -3.55 23.32 -32.57
N ARG A 175 -3.33 24.52 -32.01
CA ARG A 175 -2.07 25.28 -32.12
C ARG A 175 -1.63 25.52 -33.56
N THR A 176 -2.58 25.55 -34.50
CA THR A 176 -2.34 25.76 -35.93
C THR A 176 -3.53 26.48 -36.58
N SER A 177 -3.29 27.14 -37.71
CA SER A 177 -4.35 27.79 -38.48
C SER A 177 -5.18 26.74 -39.25
N PRO A 178 -6.51 26.93 -39.33
CA PRO A 178 -7.37 25.97 -40.00
C PRO A 178 -7.19 26.03 -41.52
N VAL A 179 -7.00 24.88 -42.14
CA VAL A 179 -6.92 24.73 -43.61
C VAL A 179 -7.93 23.68 -44.05
N SER A 180 -8.76 23.99 -45.03
CA SER A 180 -9.76 23.05 -45.55
C SER A 180 -9.08 21.83 -46.17
N GLY A 181 -9.54 20.63 -45.82
CA GLY A 181 -8.96 19.34 -46.20
C GLY A 181 -7.82 18.85 -45.29
N MET A 182 -7.42 19.62 -44.27
CA MET A 182 -6.44 19.16 -43.28
C MET A 182 -7.05 18.08 -42.38
N ASN A 183 -6.24 17.09 -42.02
CA ASN A 183 -6.56 16.14 -40.96
C ASN A 183 -5.93 16.59 -39.64
N VAL A 184 -6.74 16.59 -38.59
CA VAL A 184 -6.29 16.82 -37.20
C VAL A 184 -6.77 15.68 -36.33
N THR A 185 -6.14 15.51 -35.17
CA THR A 185 -6.57 14.51 -34.18
C THR A 185 -7.39 15.21 -33.11
N ASP A 186 -8.58 14.69 -32.82
CA ASP A 186 -9.41 15.22 -31.75
C ASP A 186 -8.65 15.09 -30.42
N PRO A 187 -8.41 16.19 -29.67
CA PRO A 187 -7.58 16.14 -28.47
C PRO A 187 -8.24 15.39 -27.31
N PHE A 188 -9.56 15.19 -27.38
CA PHE A 188 -10.33 14.55 -26.33
C PHE A 188 -10.55 13.06 -26.60
N TRP A 189 -10.97 12.71 -27.82
CA TRP A 189 -11.24 11.33 -28.23
C TRP A 189 -10.04 10.61 -28.86
N GLY A 190 -9.14 11.35 -29.50
CA GLY A 190 -7.95 10.80 -30.15
C GLY A 190 -8.16 10.27 -31.58
N TRP A 191 -9.38 10.32 -32.12
CA TRP A 191 -9.64 9.93 -33.50
C TRP A 191 -9.30 11.04 -34.50
N THR A 192 -9.30 10.70 -35.79
CA THR A 192 -9.03 11.67 -36.87
C THR A 192 -10.28 12.51 -37.19
N GLN A 193 -10.06 13.80 -37.46
CA GLN A 193 -11.05 14.77 -37.90
C GLN A 193 -10.58 15.45 -39.18
N THR A 194 -11.50 15.67 -40.12
CA THR A 194 -11.24 16.49 -41.32
C THR A 194 -11.74 17.91 -41.12
N VAL A 195 -10.92 18.89 -41.45
CA VAL A 195 -11.21 20.31 -41.31
C VAL A 195 -11.83 20.86 -42.60
N SER A 196 -12.92 21.62 -42.48
CA SER A 196 -13.49 22.43 -43.56
C SER A 196 -13.68 23.87 -43.07
N VAL A 197 -13.29 24.86 -43.87
CA VAL A 197 -13.29 26.28 -43.46
C VAL A 197 -14.20 27.09 -44.38
N ALA A 198 -15.13 27.83 -43.78
CA ALA A 198 -16.04 28.73 -44.48
C ALA A 198 -16.10 30.08 -43.74
N GLY A 199 -15.36 31.08 -44.24
CA GLY A 199 -15.26 32.39 -43.58
C GLY A 199 -14.57 32.28 -42.22
N SER A 200 -15.29 32.67 -41.15
CA SER A 200 -14.82 32.58 -39.75
C SER A 200 -15.22 31.28 -39.04
N ILE A 201 -15.93 30.38 -39.73
CA ILE A 201 -16.43 29.13 -39.17
C ILE A 201 -15.58 27.97 -39.69
N VAL A 202 -15.09 27.15 -38.75
CA VAL A 202 -14.40 25.89 -39.01
C VAL A 202 -15.35 24.75 -38.66
N THR A 203 -15.61 23.86 -39.61
CA THR A 203 -16.34 22.62 -39.39
C THR A 203 -15.35 21.46 -39.32
N LEU A 204 -15.34 20.76 -38.19
CA LEU A 204 -14.62 19.51 -37.99
C LEU A 204 -15.56 18.35 -38.23
N THR A 205 -15.15 17.43 -39.10
CA THR A 205 -15.88 16.19 -39.36
C THR A 205 -15.12 15.04 -38.71
N ASN A 206 -15.66 14.51 -37.61
CA ASN A 206 -15.17 13.32 -36.92
C ASN A 206 -15.24 12.11 -37.84
N SER A 207 -14.15 11.36 -37.97
CA SER A 207 -14.09 10.17 -38.83
C SER A 207 -13.42 8.99 -38.12
N PRO A 208 -13.94 8.52 -36.97
CA PRO A 208 -13.46 7.29 -36.36
C PRO A 208 -13.85 6.05 -37.17
N VAL A 209 -13.34 4.89 -36.77
CA VAL A 209 -13.70 3.59 -37.36
C VAL A 209 -14.56 2.79 -36.37
N PRO A 210 -15.67 2.15 -36.79
CA PRO A 210 -16.39 1.21 -35.93
C PRO A 210 -15.47 0.08 -35.43
N GLY A 211 -15.49 -0.17 -34.12
CA GLY A 211 -14.58 -1.07 -33.41
C GLY A 211 -13.28 -0.40 -32.93
N GLU A 212 -13.02 0.87 -33.26
CA GLU A 212 -11.88 1.63 -32.76
C GLU A 212 -11.99 1.84 -31.25
N LEU A 213 -10.90 1.54 -30.53
CA LEU A 213 -10.76 1.82 -29.12
C LEU A 213 -10.18 3.22 -28.91
N VAL A 214 -10.95 4.08 -28.27
CA VAL A 214 -10.60 5.45 -27.92
C VAL A 214 -10.43 5.60 -26.42
N ARG A 215 -9.72 6.65 -25.98
CA ARG A 215 -9.44 6.92 -24.56
C ARG A 215 -9.86 8.32 -24.14
N PRO A 216 -11.17 8.57 -23.91
CA PRO A 216 -11.63 9.86 -23.43
C PRO A 216 -10.96 10.23 -22.09
N TYR A 217 -10.58 11.49 -21.95
CA TYR A 217 -9.87 12.05 -20.78
C TYR A 217 -8.54 11.35 -20.45
N GLY A 218 -8.05 10.46 -21.32
CA GLY A 218 -6.93 9.55 -21.01
C GLY A 218 -7.23 8.55 -19.88
N ALA A 219 -8.49 8.40 -19.48
CA ALA A 219 -8.86 7.81 -18.19
C ALA A 219 -9.43 6.39 -18.31
N TRP A 220 -10.22 6.07 -19.35
CA TRP A 220 -10.73 4.72 -19.60
C TRP A 220 -10.85 4.43 -21.09
N ASN A 221 -11.04 3.16 -21.46
CA ASN A 221 -11.27 2.76 -22.84
C ASN A 221 -12.75 2.94 -23.20
N ALA A 222 -13.03 3.44 -24.40
CA ALA A 222 -14.36 3.42 -25.00
C ALA A 222 -14.26 2.90 -26.44
N GLU A 223 -15.35 2.38 -26.98
CA GLU A 223 -15.40 1.78 -28.30
C GLU A 223 -16.41 2.50 -29.18
N VAL A 224 -16.01 2.80 -30.40
CA VAL A 224 -16.89 3.37 -31.42
C VAL A 224 -17.76 2.24 -31.97
N LEU A 225 -19.07 2.27 -31.72
CA LEU A 225 -19.98 1.21 -32.16
C LEU A 225 -20.49 1.40 -33.58
N SER A 226 -20.89 2.62 -33.90
CA SER A 226 -21.50 2.94 -35.18
C SER A 226 -21.38 4.41 -35.50
N ILE A 227 -21.45 4.71 -36.79
CA ILE A 227 -21.48 6.07 -37.33
C ILE A 227 -22.67 6.13 -38.27
N ASP A 228 -23.57 7.07 -38.03
CA ASP A 228 -24.69 7.39 -38.89
C ASP A 228 -24.56 8.85 -39.32
N ASP A 229 -24.01 9.08 -40.52
CA ASP A 229 -23.84 10.41 -41.10
C ASP A 229 -25.16 11.13 -41.44
N ALA A 230 -26.26 10.38 -41.58
CA ALA A 230 -27.56 10.92 -41.97
C ALA A 230 -28.42 11.36 -40.77
N ALA A 231 -28.07 10.89 -39.56
CA ALA A 231 -28.78 11.23 -38.33
C ALA A 231 -28.91 12.75 -38.10
N ASN A 232 -29.95 13.14 -37.35
CA ASN A 232 -30.21 14.53 -36.94
C ASN A 232 -30.26 15.53 -38.10
N GLY A 233 -30.85 15.14 -39.23
CA GLY A 233 -30.98 16.01 -40.40
C GLY A 233 -29.64 16.27 -41.11
N GLY A 234 -28.72 15.31 -41.10
CA GLY A 234 -27.42 15.38 -41.76
C GLY A 234 -26.26 15.93 -40.91
N GLN A 235 -26.48 16.14 -39.61
CA GLN A 235 -25.38 16.45 -38.67
C GLN A 235 -24.53 15.20 -38.36
N GLY A 236 -25.17 14.04 -38.43
CA GLY A 236 -24.58 12.74 -38.16
C GLY A 236 -24.33 12.48 -36.67
N VAL A 237 -24.34 11.21 -36.29
CA VAL A 237 -24.10 10.74 -34.92
C VAL A 237 -23.11 9.59 -34.93
N ILE A 238 -22.16 9.65 -33.99
CA ILE A 238 -21.26 8.58 -33.62
C ILE A 238 -21.75 8.04 -32.29
N LEU A 239 -22.02 6.74 -32.23
CA LEU A 239 -22.38 6.07 -31.00
C LEU A 239 -21.11 5.46 -30.39
N VAL A 240 -20.79 5.87 -29.17
CA VAL A 240 -19.63 5.39 -28.41
C VAL A 240 -20.13 4.62 -27.19
N HIS A 241 -19.49 3.49 -26.89
CA HIS A 241 -19.72 2.71 -25.68
C HIS A 241 -18.50 2.79 -24.76
N HIS A 242 -18.67 3.44 -23.61
CA HIS A 242 -17.66 3.49 -22.57
C HIS A 242 -17.51 2.11 -21.92
N ARG A 243 -16.30 1.53 -21.97
CA ARG A 243 -15.98 0.24 -21.34
C ARG A 243 -15.69 0.43 -19.86
N LEU A 244 -16.69 0.93 -19.14
CA LEU A 244 -16.66 1.12 -17.69
C LEU A 244 -17.50 0.03 -17.02
N ASP A 245 -17.03 -0.44 -15.88
CA ASP A 245 -17.74 -1.43 -15.07
C ASP A 245 -17.55 -1.13 -13.55
N PRO A 246 -18.35 -1.74 -12.66
CA PRO A 246 -18.27 -1.46 -11.22
C PRO A 246 -16.90 -1.73 -10.58
N THR A 247 -16.06 -2.59 -11.15
CA THR A 247 -14.70 -2.87 -10.65
C THR A 247 -13.72 -1.72 -10.93
N MET A 248 -14.12 -0.76 -11.77
CA MET A 248 -13.35 0.44 -12.09
C MET A 248 -13.57 1.59 -11.10
N ILE A 249 -14.46 1.42 -10.11
CA ILE A 249 -14.58 2.34 -8.98
C ILE A 249 -13.20 2.50 -8.31
N ASP A 250 -12.89 3.74 -7.92
CA ASP A 250 -11.58 4.18 -7.42
C ASP A 250 -10.39 3.97 -8.37
N ARG A 251 -10.56 3.47 -9.59
CA ARG A 251 -9.48 3.32 -10.59
C ARG A 251 -9.52 4.38 -11.68
N VAL A 252 -10.71 4.94 -11.94
CA VAL A 252 -10.94 5.92 -12.99
C VAL A 252 -11.40 7.23 -12.38
N GLY A 253 -10.74 8.31 -12.77
CA GLY A 253 -11.14 9.66 -12.42
C GLY A 253 -10.40 10.70 -13.25
N GLU A 254 -10.77 11.96 -13.05
CA GLU A 254 -10.09 13.11 -13.64
C GLU A 254 -9.63 14.05 -12.55
N LYS A 255 -8.41 14.59 -12.67
CA LYS A 255 -7.93 15.72 -11.87
C LYS A 255 -8.11 16.99 -12.70
N SER A 256 -9.19 17.73 -12.47
CA SER A 256 -9.50 18.95 -13.21
C SER A 256 -9.69 20.13 -12.26
N ALA A 257 -8.89 21.19 -12.43
CA ALA A 257 -8.94 22.43 -11.63
C ALA A 257 -8.98 22.21 -10.09
N GLY A 258 -8.23 21.23 -9.56
CA GLY A 258 -8.19 20.92 -8.12
C GLY A 258 -9.36 20.07 -7.61
N LYS A 259 -10.26 19.60 -8.50
CA LYS A 259 -11.32 18.65 -8.18
C LYS A 259 -10.97 17.27 -8.75
N VAL A 260 -11.14 16.23 -7.93
CA VAL A 260 -11.14 14.84 -8.38
C VAL A 260 -12.58 14.47 -8.66
N VAL A 261 -12.84 13.98 -9.88
CA VAL A 261 -14.15 13.50 -10.28
C VAL A 261 -14.08 12.01 -10.56
N PHE A 262 -14.93 11.23 -9.90
CA PHE A 262 -15.07 9.80 -10.17
C PHE A 262 -16.19 9.57 -11.18
N VAL A 263 -15.94 8.66 -12.12
CA VAL A 263 -16.93 8.30 -13.14
C VAL A 263 -17.68 7.07 -12.69
N LEU A 264 -18.97 7.22 -12.45
CA LEU A 264 -19.89 6.12 -12.15
C LEU A 264 -20.74 5.83 -13.39
N THR A 265 -21.00 4.56 -13.67
CA THR A 265 -21.92 4.12 -14.72
C THR A 265 -23.28 3.83 -14.12
N SER A 266 -24.34 4.31 -14.76
CA SER A 266 -25.73 3.86 -14.56
C SER A 266 -26.23 3.15 -15.80
#